data_AF-A0A7V8YKQ5-F1
#
_entry.id   AF-A0A7V8YKQ5-F1
#
_cell.length_a   1.000
_cell.length_b   1.000
_cell.length_c   1.000
_cell.angle_alpha   90.00
_cell.angle_beta   90.00
_cell.angle_gamma   90.00
#
_symmetry.space_group_name_H-M   'P 1'
#
loop_
_entity.id
_entity.type
_entity.pdbx_description
1 polymer ?
#
loop_
_entity_poly.entity_id
_entity_poly.type
_entity_poly.pdbx_seq_one_letter_code
_entity_poly.pdbx_strand_id
1 'polypeptide(L)'
;DLDVVSGPDALRTVAAFRLALPRTVLRFAGGREVTLGDLGARKGLLGGINAVIVGNYLTTLGRPAEADIDLLGELAMPVKALNETL
;
A
#
# COMPACT_ATOMS: atom_id res chain seq x y z
N ASP A 1 5.96 13.49 20.77
CA ASP A 1 5.74 12.55 19.66
C ASP A 1 4.69 11.53 20.01
N LEU A 2 3.98 11.03 19.00
CA LEU A 2 3.00 9.95 19.15
C LEU A 2 3.69 8.62 18.80
N ASP A 3 3.32 7.57 19.51
CA ASP A 3 3.82 6.23 19.23
C ASP A 3 3.34 5.73 17.86
N VAL A 4 4.20 4.95 17.19
CA VAL A 4 3.86 4.31 15.93
C VAL A 4 2.76 3.29 16.16
N VAL A 5 1.73 3.32 15.31
CA VAL A 5 0.63 2.34 15.34
C VAL A 5 1.18 0.93 15.11
N SER A 6 0.67 -0.06 15.82
CA SER A 6 1.11 -1.44 15.62
C SER A 6 0.67 -1.95 14.23
N GLY A 7 1.49 -2.81 13.60
CA GLY A 7 1.15 -3.42 12.32
C GLY A 7 -0.23 -4.11 12.30
N PRO A 8 -0.61 -4.89 13.33
CA PRO A 8 -1.95 -5.48 13.42
C PRO A 8 -3.09 -4.45 13.47
N ASP A 9 -2.93 -3.35 14.19
CA ASP A 9 -3.96 -2.30 14.26
C ASP A 9 -4.08 -1.54 12.94
N ALA A 10 -2.96 -1.30 12.27
CA ALA A 10 -2.94 -0.74 10.93
C ALA A 10 -3.66 -1.65 9.91
N LEU A 11 -3.45 -2.98 9.97
CA LEU A 11 -4.18 -3.93 9.12
C LEU A 11 -5.66 -3.99 9.45
N ARG A 12 -6.04 -3.92 10.74
CA ARG A 12 -7.45 -3.82 11.14
C ARG A 12 -8.09 -2.56 10.58
N THR A 13 -7.34 -1.45 10.55
CA THR A 13 -7.77 -0.17 9.98
C THR A 13 -8.01 -0.28 8.48
N VAL A 14 -7.10 -0.92 7.74
CA VAL A 14 -7.28 -1.22 6.31
C VAL A 14 -8.58 -1.97 6.06
N ALA A 15 -8.81 -3.06 6.79
CA ALA A 15 -10.02 -3.88 6.65
C ALA A 15 -11.29 -3.07 6.97
N ALA A 16 -11.27 -2.29 8.05
CA ALA A 16 -12.39 -1.45 8.44
C ALA A 16 -12.76 -0.43 7.35
N PHE A 17 -11.77 0.27 6.79
CA PHE A 17 -12.01 1.22 5.71
C PHE A 17 -12.49 0.56 4.43
N ARG A 18 -11.95 -0.62 4.05
CA ARG A 18 -12.44 -1.33 2.86
C ARG A 18 -13.90 -1.76 3.02
N LEU A 19 -14.29 -2.27 4.19
CA LEU A 19 -15.67 -2.64 4.46
C LEU A 19 -16.62 -1.43 4.47
N ALA A 20 -16.19 -0.31 5.06
CA ALA A 20 -16.98 0.92 5.10
C ALA A 20 -17.06 1.62 3.73
N LEU A 21 -16.02 1.50 2.91
CA LEU A 21 -15.85 2.22 1.65
C LEU A 21 -15.55 1.25 0.48
N PRO A 22 -16.52 0.40 0.09
CA PRO A 22 -16.26 -0.75 -0.79
C PRO A 22 -15.74 -0.37 -2.18
N ARG A 23 -16.10 0.82 -2.68
CA ARG A 23 -15.74 1.30 -4.03
C ARG A 23 -14.62 2.34 -4.05
N THR A 24 -14.18 2.80 -2.88
CA THR A 24 -13.19 3.87 -2.79
C THR A 24 -11.79 3.34 -3.09
N VAL A 25 -10.98 4.18 -3.72
CA VAL A 25 -9.54 3.95 -3.84
C VAL A 25 -8.91 4.19 -2.48
N LEU A 26 -8.43 3.12 -1.86
CA LEU A 26 -7.65 3.18 -0.63
C LEU A 26 -6.20 2.99 -1.02
N ARG A 27 -5.39 4.01 -0.70
CA ARG A 27 -4.02 4.12 -1.17
C ARG A 27 -3.04 4.07 -0.01
N PHE A 28 -2.03 3.22 -0.11
CA PHE A 28 -0.86 3.36 0.75
C PHE A 28 0.00 4.54 0.30
N ALA A 29 0.34 5.39 1.26
CA ALA A 29 1.26 6.52 1.11
C ALA A 29 2.58 6.23 1.85
N GLY A 30 3.45 7.24 1.93
CA GLY A 30 4.69 7.16 2.70
C GLY A 30 4.45 6.86 4.19
N GLY A 31 5.41 6.17 4.83
CA GLY A 31 5.34 5.75 6.23
C GLY A 31 4.76 4.35 6.43
N ARG A 32 4.27 3.69 5.36
CA ARG A 32 3.79 2.30 5.44
C ARG A 32 4.91 1.34 5.83
N GLU A 33 6.14 1.57 5.38
CA GLU A 33 7.30 0.73 5.74
C GLU A 33 7.61 0.79 7.23
N VAL A 34 7.41 1.96 7.86
CA VAL A 34 7.62 2.14 9.31
C VAL A 34 6.59 1.36 10.12
N THR A 35 5.33 1.37 9.67
CA THR A 35 4.21 0.76 10.42
C THR A 35 4.02 -0.73 10.12
N LEU A 36 4.15 -1.12 8.85
CA LEU A 36 3.76 -2.43 8.33
C LEU A 36 4.95 -3.29 7.88
N GLY A 37 6.08 -2.66 7.54
CA GLY A 37 7.14 -3.31 6.77
C GLY A 37 6.63 -3.93 5.46
N ASP A 38 7.48 -4.72 4.79
CA ASP A 38 7.12 -5.31 3.50
C ASP A 38 6.05 -6.40 3.64
N LEU A 39 6.14 -7.25 4.67
CA LEU A 39 5.17 -8.32 4.91
C LEU A 39 3.80 -7.78 5.30
N GLY A 40 3.72 -6.68 6.06
CA GLY A 40 2.46 -6.03 6.39
C GLY A 40 1.88 -5.27 5.20
N ALA A 41 2.70 -4.65 4.35
CA ALA A 41 2.23 -3.98 3.14
C ALA A 41 1.55 -4.98 2.17
N ARG A 42 2.15 -6.17 1.99
CA ARG A 42 1.52 -7.26 1.22
C ARG A 42 0.14 -7.63 1.78
N LYS A 43 0.05 -7.83 3.10
CA LYS A 43 -1.22 -8.15 3.77
C LYS A 43 -2.25 -7.03 3.62
N GLY A 44 -1.81 -5.77 3.63
CA GLY A 44 -2.70 -4.63 3.42
C GLY A 44 -3.26 -4.55 2.01
N LEU A 45 -2.45 -4.84 1.00
CA LEU A 45 -2.89 -4.93 -0.40
C LEU A 45 -3.95 -6.03 -0.58
N LEU A 46 -3.69 -7.23 -0.06
CA LEU A 46 -4.67 -8.32 -0.07
C LEU A 46 -5.90 -8.02 0.81
N GLY A 47 -5.74 -7.21 1.86
CA GLY A 47 -6.78 -6.86 2.83
C GLY A 47 -7.69 -5.71 2.43
N GLY A 48 -7.44 -5.06 1.28
CA GLY A 48 -8.34 -4.04 0.75
C GLY A 48 -7.68 -2.76 0.27
N ILE A 49 -6.37 -2.59 0.37
CA ILE A 49 -5.68 -1.50 -0.34
C ILE A 49 -5.61 -1.83 -1.83
N ASN A 50 -5.89 -0.84 -2.68
CA ASN A 50 -5.91 -1.02 -4.13
C ASN A 50 -5.14 0.07 -4.89
N ALA A 51 -4.29 0.81 -4.19
CA ALA A 51 -3.34 1.75 -4.79
C ALA A 51 -2.12 1.95 -3.87
N VAL A 52 -0.98 2.32 -4.46
CA VAL A 52 0.26 2.62 -3.73
C VAL A 52 0.91 3.86 -4.35
N ILE A 53 1.44 4.78 -3.53
CA ILE A 53 2.36 5.82 -4.00
C ILE A 53 3.75 5.20 -4.11
N VAL A 54 4.39 5.31 -5.27
CA VAL A 54 5.71 4.74 -5.55
C VAL A 54 6.74 5.84 -5.78
N GLY A 55 8.01 5.58 -5.43
CA GLY A 55 9.15 6.48 -5.65
C GLY A 55 9.13 7.76 -4.81
N ASN A 56 10.16 7.95 -3.96
CA ASN A 56 10.40 9.16 -3.14
C ASN A 56 9.10 9.88 -2.72
N TYR A 57 8.37 9.24 -1.80
CA TYR A 57 7.00 9.51 -1.35
C TYR A 57 6.66 10.97 -0.99
N LEU A 58 6.59 11.82 -2.02
CA LEU A 58 6.30 13.26 -2.05
C LEU A 58 7.07 14.14 -1.05
N THR A 59 6.91 13.91 0.25
CA THR A 59 7.54 14.63 1.37
C THR A 59 8.45 13.76 2.23
N THR A 60 8.49 12.45 1.98
CA THR A 60 9.31 11.50 2.74
C THR A 60 10.20 10.70 1.80
N LEU A 61 11.39 10.33 2.28
CA LEU A 61 12.26 9.41 1.56
C LEU A 61 11.53 8.06 1.47
N GLY A 62 11.38 7.58 0.24
CA GLY A 62 10.69 6.34 -0.03
C GLY A 62 11.62 5.21 -0.41
N ARG A 63 11.04 4.17 -0.99
CA ARG A 63 11.78 3.08 -1.61
C ARG A 63 11.80 3.22 -3.14
N PRO A 64 12.72 2.54 -3.84
CA PRO A 64 12.71 2.47 -5.30
C PRO A 64 11.35 1.99 -5.82
N ALA A 65 10.83 2.61 -6.88
CA ALA A 65 9.51 2.30 -7.42
C ALA A 65 9.42 0.86 -7.94
N GLU A 66 10.55 0.31 -8.37
CA GLU A 66 10.73 -1.06 -8.85
C GLU A 66 10.25 -2.07 -7.80
N ALA A 67 10.59 -1.88 -6.53
CA ALA A 67 10.18 -2.77 -5.45
C ALA A 67 8.65 -2.81 -5.25
N ASP A 68 7.94 -1.73 -5.60
CA ASP A 68 6.48 -1.70 -5.62
C ASP A 68 5.90 -2.38 -6.85
N ILE A 69 6.51 -2.16 -8.02
CA ILE A 69 6.09 -2.80 -9.26
C ILE A 69 6.25 -4.32 -9.17
N ASP A 70 7.38 -4.80 -8.64
CA ASP A 70 7.66 -6.22 -8.42
C ASP A 70 6.63 -6.85 -7.48
N LEU A 71 6.32 -6.20 -6.35
CA LEU A 71 5.31 -6.67 -5.40
C LEU A 71 3.92 -6.78 -6.04
N LEU A 72 3.53 -5.80 -6.86
CA LEU A 72 2.25 -5.83 -7.57
C LEU A 72 2.22 -6.95 -8.61
N GLY A 73 3.34 -7.18 -9.30
CA GLY A 73 3.52 -8.31 -10.22
C GLY A 73 3.38 -9.66 -9.52
N GLU A 74 4.06 -9.85 -8.39
CA GLU A 74 3.96 -11.07 -7.57
C GLU A 74 2.53 -11.34 -7.06
N LEU A 75 1.78 -10.28 -6.77
CA LEU A 75 0.38 -10.38 -6.31
C LEU A 75 -0.62 -10.47 -7.48
N ALA A 76 -0.15 -10.51 -8.73
CA ALA A 76 -0.97 -10.46 -9.93
C ALA A 76 -1.98 -9.29 -9.93
N MET A 77 -1.58 -8.15 -9.35
CA MET A 77 -2.41 -6.94 -9.32
C MET A 77 -2.15 -6.11 -10.59
N PRO A 78 -3.18 -5.85 -11.42
CA PRO A 78 -2.99 -5.11 -12.66
C PRO A 78 -2.61 -3.65 -12.39
N VAL A 79 -1.57 -3.18 -13.06
CA VAL A 79 -1.13 -1.78 -13.01
C VAL A 79 -1.78 -1.03 -14.17
N LYS A 80 -2.71 -0.13 -13.84
CA LYS A 80 -3.49 0.61 -14.84
C LYS A 80 -2.60 1.32 -15.87
N ALA A 81 -1.56 2.03 -15.43
CA ALA A 81 -0.69 2.80 -16.32
C ALA A 81 0.13 1.95 -17.31
N LEU A 82 0.50 0.72 -16.93
CA LEU A 82 1.22 -0.20 -17.82
C LEU A 82 0.30 -0.84 -18.87
N ASN A 83 -0.96 -1.07 -18.49
CA ASN A 83 -1.98 -1.63 -19.38
C ASN A 83 -2.52 -0.62 -20.41
N GLU A 84 -2.28 0.68 -20.26
CA GLU A 84 -2.68 1.70 -21.24
C GLU A 84 -1.76 1.75 -22.46
N THR A 85 -0.56 1.16 -22.36
CA THR A 85 0.47 1.16 -23.40
C THR A 85 0.67 -0.19 -24.10
N LEU A 86 -0.05 -1.23 -23.67
CA LEU A 86 -0.11 -2.57 -24.27
C LEU A 86 -1.41 -2.74 -25.05
#